data_AF-A0A0Q9TS23-F1
#
_entry.id   AF-A0A0Q9TS23-F1
#
_cell.length_a   1.000
_cell.length_b   1.000
_cell.length_c   1.000
_cell.angle_alpha   90.00
_cell.angle_beta   90.00
_cell.angle_gamma   90.00
#
_symmetry.space_group_name_H-M   'P 1'
#
loop_
_entity.id
_entity.type
_entity.pdbx_description
1 polymer ?
#
loop_
_entity_poly.entity_id
_entity_poly.type
_entity_poly.pdbx_seq_one_letter_code
_entity_poly.pdbx_strand_id
1 'polypeptide(L)'
;MYNDKKKQRFIDQVNDDERSNIERLFDKVEVMEMSYQKDLSECDLEELSAVFHHLAPESPERSMKNKEQVEAYIDWSIAQGYKAATTNPFHPYGEEWCNQFVTSS
;
A
#
# COMPACT_ATOMS: atom_id res chain seq x y z
N MET A 1 11.29 5.57 -5.54
CA MET A 1 11.90 6.73 -4.83
C MET A 1 10.91 7.11 -3.75
N TYR A 2 11.33 7.12 -2.48
CA TYR A 2 10.42 7.49 -1.39
C TYR A 2 9.97 8.95 -1.55
N ASN A 3 8.69 9.14 -1.89
CA ASN A 3 8.12 10.47 -2.10
C ASN A 3 7.40 10.97 -0.85
N ASP A 4 8.19 11.41 0.13
CA ASP A 4 7.74 11.97 1.40
C ASP A 4 6.61 12.97 1.27
N LYS A 5 6.75 13.90 0.31
CA LYS A 5 5.78 14.99 0.13
C LYS A 5 4.42 14.46 -0.34
N LYS A 6 4.42 13.47 -1.24
CA LYS A 6 3.19 12.87 -1.75
C LYS A 6 2.49 12.06 -0.66
N LYS A 7 3.23 11.26 0.09
CA LYS A 7 2.72 10.48 1.23
C LYS A 7 2.18 11.36 2.35
N GLN A 8 2.89 12.44 2.70
CA GLN A 8 2.42 13.40 3.69
C GLN A 8 1.10 14.06 3.25
N ARG A 9 0.98 14.45 1.98
CA ARG A 9 -0.28 15.01 1.45
C ARG A 9 -1.44 14.03 1.53
N PHE A 10 -1.20 12.73 1.42
CA PHE A 10 -2.22 11.71 1.64
C PHE A 10 -2.57 11.58 3.13
N ILE A 11 -1.56 11.52 4.00
CA ILE A 11 -1.71 11.44 5.46
C ILE A 11 -2.49 12.65 6.02
N ASP A 12 -2.34 13.82 5.43
CA ASP A 12 -3.06 15.03 5.84
C ASP A 12 -4.56 15.02 5.47
N GLN A 13 -5.00 14.05 4.68
CA GLN A 13 -6.40 13.90 4.24
C GLN A 13 -7.14 12.74 4.94
N VAL A 14 -6.44 11.88 5.66
CA VAL A 14 -7.05 10.79 6.43
C VAL A 14 -7.35 11.23 7.86
N ASN A 15 -8.29 10.53 8.50
CA ASN A 15 -8.61 10.78 9.91
C ASN A 15 -7.46 10.33 10.84
N ASP A 16 -7.49 10.81 12.09
CA ASP A 16 -6.43 10.53 13.07
C ASP A 16 -6.29 9.04 13.40
N ASP A 17 -7.40 8.28 13.37
CA ASP A 17 -7.41 6.84 13.68
C ASP A 17 -6.65 6.02 12.61
N GLU A 18 -6.68 6.47 11.36
CA GLU A 18 -6.02 5.81 10.24
C GLU A 18 -4.60 6.31 9.99
N ARG A 19 -4.32 7.56 10.38
CA ARG A 19 -3.01 8.21 10.23
C ARG A 19 -1.87 7.34 10.75
N SER A 20 -1.92 6.92 12.02
CA SER A 20 -0.82 6.14 12.62
C SER A 20 -0.63 4.77 11.97
N ASN A 21 -1.69 4.18 11.42
CA ASN A 21 -1.57 2.91 10.72
C ASN A 21 -0.96 3.09 9.33
N ILE A 22 -1.34 4.15 8.61
CA ILE A 22 -0.80 4.49 7.29
C ILE A 22 0.67 4.92 7.38
N GLU A 23 1.04 5.70 8.38
CA GLU A 23 2.44 6.08 8.63
C GLU A 23 3.31 4.82 8.82
N ARG A 24 2.88 3.90 9.69
CA ARG A 24 3.58 2.62 9.91
C ARG A 24 3.66 1.76 8.65
N LEU A 25 2.63 1.79 7.82
CA LEU A 25 2.64 1.10 6.54
C LEU A 25 3.71 1.71 5.62
N PHE A 26 3.73 3.04 5.49
CA PHE A 26 4.71 3.73 4.66
C PHE A 26 6.15 3.53 5.12
N ASP A 27 6.41 3.54 6.44
CA ASP A 27 7.72 3.22 7.00
C ASP A 27 8.17 1.80 6.60
N LYS A 28 7.26 0.83 6.64
CA LYS A 28 7.58 -0.55 6.28
C LYS A 28 7.84 -0.74 4.79
N VAL A 29 7.07 -0.06 3.94
CA VAL A 29 7.20 -0.22 2.47
C VAL A 29 8.31 0.66 1.87
N GLU A 30 8.89 1.59 2.64
CA GLU A 30 9.99 2.45 2.19
C GLU A 30 11.16 1.63 1.62
N VAL A 31 11.56 0.55 2.30
CA VAL A 31 12.65 -0.32 1.86
C VAL A 31 12.37 -0.92 0.49
N MET A 32 11.11 -1.28 0.21
CA MET A 32 10.69 -1.84 -1.08
C MET A 32 10.66 -0.76 -2.16
N GLU A 33 10.17 0.44 -1.85
CA GLU A 33 10.18 1.57 -2.80
C GLU A 33 11.58 2.06 -3.16
N MET A 34 12.52 1.99 -2.22
CA MET A 34 13.93 2.26 -2.47
C MET A 34 14.52 1.18 -3.40
N SER A 35 14.18 -0.08 -3.16
CA SER A 35 14.66 -1.23 -3.92
C SER A 35 14.13 -1.24 -5.36
N TYR A 36 12.84 -0.96 -5.56
CA TYR A 36 12.22 -0.86 -6.88
C TYR A 36 12.46 0.48 -7.57
N GLN A 37 12.99 1.47 -6.85
CA GLN A 37 13.08 2.86 -7.28
C GLN A 37 11.74 3.48 -7.72
N LYS A 38 10.60 2.89 -7.33
CA LYS A 38 9.23 3.34 -7.63
C LYS A 38 8.52 3.83 -6.37
N ASP A 39 7.52 4.69 -6.51
CA ASP A 39 6.56 4.93 -5.41
C ASP A 39 5.57 3.76 -5.36
N LEU A 40 5.06 3.41 -4.17
CA LEU A 40 4.14 2.29 -3.97
C LEU A 40 2.91 2.38 -4.88
N SER A 41 2.45 3.61 -5.15
CA SER A 41 1.31 3.80 -6.04
C SER A 41 1.62 3.46 -7.51
N GLU A 42 2.89 3.37 -7.89
CA GLU A 42 3.35 3.04 -9.25
C GLU A 42 3.67 1.55 -9.41
N CYS A 43 3.69 0.79 -8.32
CA CYS A 43 3.92 -0.65 -8.36
C CYS A 43 2.82 -1.37 -9.15
N ASP A 44 3.22 -2.43 -9.85
CA ASP A 44 2.31 -3.42 -10.42
C ASP A 44 1.93 -4.50 -9.40
N LEU A 45 1.08 -5.44 -9.79
CA LEU A 45 0.59 -6.48 -8.88
C LEU A 45 1.71 -7.40 -8.36
N GLU A 46 2.74 -7.67 -9.16
CA GLU A 46 3.85 -8.55 -8.75
C GLU A 46 4.69 -7.85 -7.69
N GLU A 47 5.03 -6.58 -7.93
CA GLU A 47 5.75 -5.74 -6.97
C GLU A 47 4.95 -5.53 -5.68
N LEU A 48 3.64 -5.33 -5.80
CA LEU A 48 2.73 -5.24 -4.66
C LEU A 48 2.64 -6.56 -3.88
N SER A 49 2.65 -7.70 -4.56
CA SER A 49 2.68 -9.01 -3.89
C SER A 49 3.96 -9.16 -3.06
N ALA A 50 5.11 -8.73 -3.59
CA ALA A 50 6.37 -8.72 -2.85
C ALA A 50 6.33 -7.76 -1.64
N VAL A 51 5.67 -6.61 -1.78
CA VAL A 51 5.41 -5.69 -0.64
C VAL A 51 4.60 -6.40 0.45
N PHE A 52 3.54 -7.13 0.11
CA PHE A 52 2.71 -7.82 1.10
C PHE A 52 3.45 -8.98 1.79
N HIS A 53 4.32 -9.69 1.06
CA HIS A 53 5.25 -10.65 1.67
C HIS A 53 6.23 -9.97 2.64
N HIS A 54 6.73 -8.77 2.31
CA HIS A 54 7.59 -8.01 3.21
C HIS A 54 6.86 -7.51 4.47
N LEU A 55 5.59 -7.11 4.32
CA LEU A 55 4.76 -6.67 5.46
C LEU A 55 4.48 -7.78 6.46
N ALA A 56 4.49 -9.04 6.01
CA ALA A 56 4.29 -10.26 6.81
C ALA A 56 3.14 -10.12 7.82
N PRO A 57 1.89 -9.92 7.36
CA PRO A 57 0.74 -9.78 8.26
C PRO A 57 0.54 -11.06 9.08
N GLU A 58 0.31 -10.90 10.38
CA GLU A 58 0.11 -12.01 11.33
C GLU A 58 -1.33 -12.55 11.33
N SER A 59 -2.26 -11.82 10.71
CA SER A 59 -3.67 -12.21 10.62
C SER A 59 -4.30 -11.78 9.29
N PRO A 60 -5.37 -12.46 8.84
CA PRO A 60 -6.17 -12.05 7.68
C PRO A 60 -6.66 -10.60 7.79
N GLU A 61 -7.15 -10.21 8.96
CA GLU A 61 -7.64 -8.85 9.22
C GLU A 61 -6.56 -7.80 9.00
N ARG A 62 -5.33 -8.07 9.47
CA ARG A 62 -4.20 -7.17 9.28
C ARG A 62 -3.76 -7.11 7.82
N SER A 63 -3.79 -8.25 7.12
CA SER A 63 -3.51 -8.32 5.68
C SER A 63 -4.52 -7.49 4.89
N MET A 64 -5.81 -7.65 5.19
CA MET A 64 -6.90 -6.89 4.56
C MET A 64 -6.78 -5.40 4.85
N LYS A 65 -6.51 -5.00 6.10
CA LYS A 65 -6.32 -3.58 6.44
C LYS A 65 -5.13 -2.96 5.71
N ASN A 66 -4.02 -3.69 5.58
CA ASN A 66 -2.90 -3.24 4.75
C ASN A 66 -3.34 -3.04 3.29
N LYS A 67 -4.11 -3.98 2.72
CA LYS A 67 -4.66 -3.85 1.35
C LYS A 67 -5.51 -2.61 1.21
N GLU A 68 -6.48 -2.41 2.08
CA GLU A 68 -7.36 -1.23 2.04
C GLU A 68 -6.57 0.08 2.05
N GLN A 69 -5.51 0.17 2.87
CA GLN A 69 -4.67 1.37 2.95
C GLN A 69 -3.83 1.59 1.69
N VAL A 70 -3.24 0.53 1.14
CA VAL A 70 -2.48 0.63 -0.11
C VAL A 70 -3.43 0.97 -1.28
N GLU A 71 -4.60 0.36 -1.31
CA GLU A 71 -5.65 0.62 -2.31
C GLU A 71 -6.09 2.08 -2.26
N ALA A 72 -6.43 2.60 -1.08
CA ALA A 72 -6.79 3.99 -0.87
C ALA A 72 -5.69 4.97 -1.31
N TYR A 73 -4.41 4.65 -1.05
CA TYR A 73 -3.29 5.48 -1.48
C TYR A 73 -3.11 5.47 -3.01
N ILE A 74 -3.27 4.32 -3.66
CA ILE A 74 -3.22 4.20 -5.12
C ILE A 74 -4.36 4.99 -5.75
N ASP A 75 -5.59 4.82 -5.27
CA ASP A 75 -6.77 5.53 -5.79
C ASP A 75 -6.64 7.03 -5.64
N TRP A 76 -6.21 7.48 -4.46
CA TRP A 76 -5.91 8.89 -4.25
C TRP A 76 -4.82 9.38 -5.21
N SER A 77 -3.75 8.60 -5.41
CA SER A 77 -2.67 8.97 -6.33
C SER A 77 -3.15 9.10 -7.78
N ILE A 78 -4.05 8.22 -8.22
CA ILE A 78 -4.70 8.28 -9.53
C ILE A 78 -5.57 9.54 -9.63
N ALA A 79 -6.40 9.81 -8.60
CA ALA A 79 -7.29 10.98 -8.57
C ALA A 79 -6.53 12.31 -8.61
N GLN A 80 -5.34 12.37 -8.00
CA GLN A 80 -4.46 13.54 -8.06
C GLN A 80 -3.65 13.64 -9.37
N GLY A 81 -3.75 12.66 -10.27
CA GLY A 81 -3.02 12.64 -11.54
C GLY A 81 -1.52 12.30 -11.39
N TYR A 82 -1.11 11.69 -10.27
CA TYR A 82 0.28 11.27 -10.09
C TYR A 82 0.63 9.98 -10.83
N LYS A 83 -0.37 9.17 -11.23
CA LYS A 83 -0.18 7.92 -11.96
C LYS A 83 -0.73 8.06 -13.38
N ALA A 84 0.04 7.59 -14.37
CA ALA A 84 -0.41 7.55 -15.76
C ALA A 84 -1.49 6.46 -15.98
N ALA A 85 -1.41 5.37 -15.24
CA ALA A 85 -2.44 4.34 -15.24
C ALA A 85 -3.67 4.81 -14.47
N THR A 86 -4.84 4.56 -15.04
CA THR A 86 -6.15 5.01 -14.55
C THR A 86 -6.86 4.02 -13.64
N THR A 87 -6.26 2.84 -13.42
CA THR A 87 -6.89 1.74 -12.70
C THR A 87 -5.98 1.22 -11.61
N ASN A 88 -6.58 0.94 -10.46
CA ASN A 88 -5.90 0.33 -9.33
C ASN A 88 -5.76 -1.19 -9.54
N PRO A 89 -4.53 -1.75 -9.48
CA PRO A 89 -4.33 -3.19 -9.67
C PRO A 89 -4.96 -4.05 -8.57
N PHE A 90 -5.34 -3.48 -7.41
CA PHE A 90 -5.97 -4.24 -6.32
C PHE A 90 -7.46 -4.48 -6.46
N HIS A 91 -8.19 -3.69 -7.25
CA HIS A 91 -9.65 -3.79 -7.34
C HIS A 91 -10.18 -5.21 -7.65
N PRO A 92 -9.54 -6.01 -8.52
CA PRO A 92 -10.02 -7.37 -8.81
C PRO A 92 -9.81 -8.36 -7.67
N TYR A 93 -8.99 -8.03 -6.68
CA TYR A 93 -8.52 -8.96 -5.66
C TYR A 93 -9.23 -8.71 -4.32
N GLY A 94 -9.69 -9.79 -3.69
CA GLY A 94 -10.40 -9.76 -2.42
C GLY A 94 -9.61 -10.41 -1.28
N GLU A 95 -10.34 -10.96 -0.32
CA GLU A 95 -9.80 -11.62 0.87
C GLU A 95 -8.87 -12.80 0.52
N GLU A 96 -9.22 -13.60 -0.51
CA GLU A 96 -8.42 -14.76 -0.93
C GLU A 96 -6.98 -14.37 -1.29
N TRP A 97 -6.80 -13.23 -1.97
CA TRP A 97 -5.47 -12.69 -2.28
C TRP A 97 -4.75 -12.25 -1.01
N CYS A 98 -5.43 -11.65 -0.04
CA CYS A 98 -4.81 -11.21 1.23
C CYS A 98 -4.34 -12.40 2.09
N ASN A 99 -5.07 -13.50 2.05
CA ASN A 99 -4.82 -14.68 2.87
C ASN A 99 -3.51 -15.39 2.53
N GLN A 100 -3.01 -15.27 1.29
CA GLN A 100 -1.75 -15.92 0.88
C GLN A 100 -0.50 -15.32 1.55
N PHE A 101 -0.61 -14.12 2.14
CA PHE A 101 0.52 -13.42 2.78
C PHE A 101 0.56 -13.59 4.30
N VAL A 102 -0.46 -14.22 4.88
CA VAL A 102 -0.56 -14.36 6.34
C VAL A 102 0.48 -15.35 6.82
N THR A 103 1.43 -14.87 7.62
CA THR A 103 2.43 -15.72 8.26
C THR A 103 1.88 -16.14 9.62
N SER A 104 1.11 -17.24 9.63
CA SER A 104 0.65 -17.87 10.86
C SER A 104 1.86 -18.21 11.73
N SER A 105 1.99 -17.55 12.89
CA SER A 105 2.97 -17.90 13.92
C SER A 105 2.42 -19.00 14.83
#